data_AF-A0A5C8DDA6-F1
#
_entry.id   AF-A0A5C8DDA6-F1
#
_cell.length_a   1.000
_cell.length_b   1.000
_cell.length_c   1.000
_cell.angle_alpha   90.00
_cell.angle_beta   90.00
_cell.angle_gamma   90.00
#
_symmetry.space_group_name_H-M   'P 1'
#
loop_
_entity.id
_entity.type
_entity.pdbx_description
1 polymer ?
#
loop_
_entity_poly.entity_id
_entity_poly.type
_entity_poly.pdbx_seq_one_letter_code
_entity_poly.pdbx_strand_id
1 'polypeptide(L)'
;MKLIFCFLISILFFSCRQSNNDHNIYGKWSLKFKSGPMAEVRFRNNGTHDYYVDGKLFSSGKSTFKNDTLRSYDPICGGNGEYYGTYTIDFLGGDSIRFKAIEDSCEPRRIDMDGTVLHRIKK
;
A
#
# COMPACT_ATOMS: atom_id res chain seq x y z
N MET A 1 -6.57 -55.50 35.93
CA MET A 1 -7.55 -54.43 35.61
C MET A 1 -7.02 -53.10 36.15
N LYS A 2 -7.31 -52.00 35.44
CA LYS A 2 -6.77 -50.62 35.53
C LYS A 2 -5.56 -50.40 34.60
N LEU A 3 -5.75 -50.41 33.27
CA LEU A 3 -6.17 -49.27 32.41
C LEU A 3 -5.34 -48.00 32.70
N ILE A 4 -4.21 -47.84 32.00
CA ILE A 4 -4.06 -46.98 30.80
C ILE A 4 -4.49 -45.54 31.10
N PHE A 5 -3.51 -44.68 31.44
CA PHE A 5 -3.64 -43.22 31.30
C PHE A 5 -2.27 -42.54 31.13
N CYS A 6 -1.42 -43.13 30.30
CA CYS A 6 -0.27 -42.45 29.72
C CYS A 6 -0.49 -42.47 28.21
N PHE A 7 -1.05 -41.41 27.62
CA PHE A 7 -0.81 -41.00 26.24
C PHE A 7 -1.71 -39.80 25.92
N LEU A 8 -1.15 -38.82 25.20
CA LEU A 8 -1.84 -37.81 24.38
C LEU A 8 -2.42 -36.57 25.08
N ILE A 9 -1.53 -35.71 25.58
CA ILE A 9 -1.76 -34.25 25.52
C ILE A 9 -0.51 -33.63 24.90
N SER A 10 -0.33 -33.84 23.60
CA SER A 10 0.82 -33.31 22.83
C SER A 10 0.46 -33.08 21.36
N ILE A 11 -0.74 -32.55 21.10
CA ILE A 11 -1.19 -32.06 19.79
C ILE A 11 -2.22 -30.98 20.15
N LEU A 12 -2.13 -29.69 19.85
CA LEU A 12 -1.83 -29.01 18.60
C LEU A 12 -1.50 -27.54 18.93
N PHE A 13 -0.22 -27.17 19.11
CA PHE A 13 0.18 -25.80 18.73
C PHE A 13 0.48 -25.86 17.24
N PHE A 14 -0.60 -25.92 16.45
CA PHE A 14 -0.54 -25.68 15.02
C PHE A 14 -0.14 -24.21 14.87
N SER A 15 1.16 -23.95 14.89
CA SER A 15 1.72 -22.66 14.53
C SER A 15 1.13 -22.31 13.17
N CYS A 16 0.21 -21.33 13.15
CA CYS A 16 -0.04 -20.57 11.94
C CYS A 16 1.32 -20.03 11.52
N ARG A 17 1.99 -20.70 10.58
CA ARG A 17 2.97 -20.03 9.73
C ARG A 17 2.16 -19.00 8.96
N GLN A 18 1.99 -17.82 9.56
CA GLN A 18 1.66 -16.62 8.83
C GLN A 18 2.77 -16.53 7.79
N SER A 19 2.43 -16.88 6.54
CA SER A 19 3.29 -16.59 5.41
C SER A 19 3.45 -15.08 5.44
N ASN A 20 4.57 -14.61 6.00
CA ASN A 20 5.05 -13.26 5.78
C ASN A 20 5.47 -13.22 4.31
N ASN A 21 4.49 -13.18 3.41
CA ASN A 21 4.73 -12.60 2.12
C ASN A 21 5.11 -11.16 2.43
N ASP A 22 6.40 -10.85 2.37
CA ASP A 22 6.92 -9.48 2.48
C ASP A 22 6.42 -8.70 1.26
N HIS A 23 5.17 -8.28 1.36
CA HIS A 23 4.56 -7.36 0.44
C HIS A 23 5.37 -6.07 0.46
N ASN A 24 5.66 -5.56 -0.73
CA ASN A 24 6.26 -4.25 -0.87
C ASN A 24 5.71 -3.55 -2.10
N ILE A 25 5.58 -2.23 -1.99
CA ILE A 25 5.11 -1.37 -3.07
C ILE A 25 6.26 -0.71 -3.83
N TYR A 26 7.51 -1.01 -3.51
CA TYR A 26 8.66 -0.32 -4.10
C TYR A 26 8.75 -0.59 -5.61
N GLY A 27 9.15 0.42 -6.36
CA GLY A 27 9.23 0.41 -7.81
C GLY A 27 8.26 1.37 -8.49
N LYS A 28 8.00 1.11 -9.76
CA LYS A 28 7.21 1.96 -10.65
C LYS A 28 5.83 1.36 -10.89
N TRP A 29 4.83 2.22 -10.86
CA TRP A 29 3.44 1.84 -11.08
C TRP A 29 2.77 2.86 -11.99
N SER A 30 1.90 2.38 -12.86
CA SER A 30 0.97 3.20 -13.62
C SER A 30 -0.37 3.25 -12.90
N LEU A 31 -1.00 4.41 -12.89
CA LEU A 31 -2.39 4.59 -12.47
C LEU A 31 -3.13 5.54 -13.41
N LYS A 32 -4.46 5.43 -13.38
CA LYS A 32 -5.37 6.43 -13.90
C LYS A 32 -5.99 7.15 -12.71
N PHE A 33 -5.75 8.45 -12.56
CA PHE A 33 -6.56 9.26 -11.64
C PHE A 33 -8.00 9.26 -12.13
N LYS A 34 -8.97 9.11 -11.22
CA LYS A 34 -10.39 9.00 -11.63
C LYS A 34 -10.88 10.27 -12.35
N SER A 35 -10.44 11.43 -11.88
CA SER A 35 -10.77 12.74 -12.45
C SER A 35 -9.67 13.31 -13.35
N GLY A 36 -8.53 12.61 -13.49
CA GLY A 36 -7.31 13.17 -14.04
C GLY A 36 -6.62 12.32 -15.11
N PRO A 37 -5.38 12.68 -15.50
CA PRO A 37 -4.62 11.96 -16.52
C PRO A 37 -4.10 10.60 -16.02
N MET A 38 -3.46 9.86 -16.92
CA MET A 38 -2.59 8.75 -16.51
C MET A 38 -1.38 9.32 -15.78
N ALA A 39 -0.90 8.60 -14.77
CA ALA A 39 0.30 8.95 -14.03
C ALA A 39 1.18 7.73 -13.79
N GLU A 40 2.48 7.99 -13.62
CA GLU A 40 3.44 7.05 -13.07
C GLU A 40 3.73 7.46 -11.62
N VAL A 41 3.63 6.53 -10.68
CA VAL A 41 4.15 6.72 -9.32
C VAL A 41 5.36 5.83 -9.08
N ARG A 42 6.37 6.39 -8.43
CA ARG A 42 7.59 5.70 -8.03
C ARG A 42 7.68 5.67 -6.52
N PHE A 43 7.50 4.50 -5.90
CA PHE A 43 7.75 4.32 -4.46
C PHE A 43 9.18 3.83 -4.25
N ARG A 44 9.92 4.49 -3.35
CA ARG A 44 11.32 4.18 -3.05
C ARG A 44 11.48 3.61 -1.64
N ASN A 45 12.44 2.72 -1.47
CA ASN A 45 12.77 2.13 -0.17
C ASN A 45 13.38 3.13 0.83
N ASN A 46 13.80 4.31 0.37
CA ASN A 46 14.28 5.41 1.22
C ASN A 46 13.15 6.26 1.82
N GLY A 47 11.89 5.84 1.70
CA GLY A 47 10.75 6.52 2.31
C GLY A 47 10.26 7.73 1.51
N THR A 48 10.44 7.73 0.19
CA THR A 48 9.96 8.80 -0.69
C THR A 48 9.15 8.26 -1.85
N HIS A 49 8.36 9.13 -2.46
CA HIS A 49 7.65 8.86 -3.69
C HIS A 49 7.64 10.06 -4.63
N ASP A 50 7.50 9.78 -5.92
CA ASP A 50 7.28 10.80 -6.96
C ASP A 50 6.13 10.35 -7.88
N TYR A 51 5.23 11.27 -8.18
CA TYR A 51 4.24 11.15 -9.25
C TYR A 51 4.69 11.92 -10.47
N TYR A 52 4.52 11.32 -11.64
CA TYR A 52 4.79 11.92 -12.94
C TYR A 52 3.53 11.89 -13.80
N VAL A 53 3.28 12.99 -14.51
CA VAL A 53 2.24 13.10 -15.54
C VAL A 53 2.96 13.51 -16.82
N ASP A 54 2.76 12.76 -17.90
CA ASP A 54 3.42 12.97 -19.20
C ASP A 54 4.96 13.09 -19.09
N GLY A 55 5.55 12.26 -18.21
CA GLY A 55 6.99 12.22 -17.95
C GLY A 55 7.54 13.40 -17.12
N LYS A 56 6.72 14.38 -16.76
CA LYS A 56 7.10 15.53 -15.93
C LYS A 56 6.75 15.26 -14.47
N LEU A 57 7.61 15.70 -13.55
CA LEU A 57 7.35 15.59 -12.13
C LEU A 57 6.10 16.42 -11.78
N PHE A 58 5.09 15.74 -11.22
CA PHE A 58 3.81 16.33 -10.84
C PHE A 58 3.73 16.56 -9.33
N SER A 59 4.16 15.57 -8.54
CA SER A 59 4.17 15.65 -7.08
C SER A 59 5.30 14.79 -6.52
N SER A 60 5.85 15.16 -5.37
CA SER A 60 6.89 14.40 -4.69
C SER A 60 6.78 14.60 -3.18
N GLY A 61 7.23 13.60 -2.42
CA GLY A 61 7.47 13.77 -1.00
C GLY A 61 7.69 12.47 -0.26
N LYS A 62 7.47 12.53 1.06
CA LYS A 62 7.69 11.39 1.95
C LYS A 62 6.58 10.35 1.79
N SER A 63 6.93 9.08 1.88
CA SER A 63 5.97 7.99 1.97
C SER A 63 6.53 6.86 2.82
N THR A 64 5.71 6.27 3.67
CA THR A 64 6.08 5.09 4.44
C THR A 64 5.12 3.96 4.14
N PHE A 65 5.65 2.75 4.00
CA PHE A 65 4.87 1.55 3.78
C PHE A 65 5.22 0.49 4.83
N LYS A 66 4.22 0.05 5.59
CA LYS A 66 4.37 -0.97 6.64
C LYS A 66 3.05 -1.69 6.84
N ASN A 67 3.07 -3.01 6.97
CA ASN A 67 1.88 -3.83 7.23
C ASN A 67 0.73 -3.51 6.25
N ASP A 68 1.04 -3.50 4.95
CA ASP A 68 0.10 -3.16 3.88
C ASP A 68 -0.56 -1.78 4.01
N THR A 69 0.02 -0.88 4.80
CA THR A 69 -0.46 0.48 5.00
C THR A 69 0.54 1.47 4.42
N LEU A 70 0.08 2.25 3.46
CA LEU A 70 0.80 3.36 2.87
C LEU A 70 0.36 4.66 3.54
N ARG A 71 1.32 5.41 4.09
CA ARG A 71 1.14 6.83 4.42
C ARG A 71 1.92 7.65 3.41
N SER A 72 1.25 8.55 2.71
CA SER A 72 1.84 9.30 1.59
C SER A 72 1.57 10.79 1.75
N TYR A 73 2.65 11.57 1.77
CA TYR A 73 2.61 13.02 1.78
C TYR A 73 1.96 13.56 0.50
N ASP A 74 1.23 14.66 0.62
CA ASP A 74 0.80 15.44 -0.54
C ASP A 74 0.99 16.94 -0.27
N PRO A 75 1.74 17.66 -1.13
CA PRO A 75 2.05 19.07 -0.91
C PRO A 75 0.86 20.01 -1.14
N ILE A 76 -0.18 19.58 -1.86
CA ILE A 76 -1.32 20.43 -2.22
C ILE A 76 -2.36 20.43 -1.09
N CYS A 77 -2.53 19.30 -0.42
CA CYS A 77 -3.59 19.09 0.57
C CYS A 77 -3.35 19.72 1.95
N GLY A 78 -2.12 20.17 2.25
CA GLY A 78 -1.74 20.63 3.60
C GLY A 78 -1.90 22.13 3.87
N GLY A 79 -2.22 22.93 2.87
CA GLY A 79 -2.17 24.39 2.98
C GLY A 79 -0.76 24.84 3.39
N ASN A 80 -0.60 25.26 4.66
CA ASN A 80 0.70 25.68 5.23
C ASN A 80 1.40 24.60 6.07
N GLY A 81 0.81 23.40 6.22
CA GLY A 81 1.35 22.30 7.02
C GLY A 81 1.69 21.05 6.20
N GLU A 82 2.32 20.06 6.84
CA GLU A 82 2.48 18.74 6.22
C GLU A 82 1.14 17.99 6.23
N TYR A 83 0.75 17.42 5.09
CA TYR A 83 -0.44 16.59 4.97
C TYR A 83 -0.10 15.19 4.49
N TYR A 84 -0.75 14.19 5.09
CA TYR A 84 -0.59 12.78 4.72
C TYR A 84 -1.94 12.12 4.58
N GLY A 85 -2.14 11.44 3.45
CA GLY A 85 -3.21 10.45 3.29
C GLY A 85 -2.67 9.08 3.68
N THR A 86 -3.54 8.27 4.29
CA THR A 86 -3.24 6.91 4.73
C THR A 86 -4.18 5.92 4.04
N TYR A 87 -3.62 4.87 3.46
CA TYR A 87 -4.35 3.89 2.67
C TYR A 87 -3.91 2.47 3.05
N THR A 88 -4.87 1.53 3.12
CA THR A 88 -4.56 0.11 3.01
C THR A 88 -4.29 -0.22 1.54
N ILE A 89 -3.30 -1.08 1.29
CA ILE A 89 -2.93 -1.54 -0.03
C ILE A 89 -3.37 -3.00 -0.16
N ASP A 90 -4.38 -3.26 -0.97
CA ASP A 90 -4.72 -4.62 -1.35
C ASP A 90 -3.75 -5.09 -2.45
N PHE A 91 -3.07 -6.20 -2.23
CA PHE A 91 -2.31 -6.90 -3.28
C PHE A 91 -3.26 -7.84 -4.01
N LEU A 92 -3.71 -7.46 -5.21
CA LEU A 92 -4.75 -8.17 -5.95
C LEU A 92 -4.23 -9.43 -6.68
N GLY A 93 -2.95 -9.77 -6.50
CA GLY A 93 -2.26 -10.83 -7.23
C GLY A 93 -1.55 -10.31 -8.49
N GLY A 94 -0.44 -10.95 -8.85
CA GLY A 94 0.39 -10.56 -10.00
C GLY A 94 1.02 -9.17 -9.83
N ASP A 95 0.78 -8.30 -10.81
CA ASP A 95 1.39 -6.97 -10.96
C ASP A 95 0.46 -5.82 -10.57
N SER A 96 -0.58 -6.06 -9.77
CA SER A 96 -1.60 -5.04 -9.46
C SER A 96 -1.83 -4.85 -7.96
N ILE A 97 -1.98 -3.59 -7.55
CA ILE A 97 -2.36 -3.21 -6.19
C ILE A 97 -3.55 -2.26 -6.23
N ARG A 98 -4.35 -2.21 -5.16
CA ARG A 98 -5.46 -1.26 -5.02
C ARG A 98 -5.32 -0.48 -3.74
N PHE A 99 -5.55 0.82 -3.83
CA PHE A 99 -5.58 1.70 -2.66
C PHE A 99 -6.97 1.66 -2.03
N LYS A 100 -7.04 1.66 -0.70
CA LYS A 100 -8.27 1.85 0.08
C LYS A 100 -8.02 2.91 1.12
N ALA A 101 -8.73 4.02 1.07
CA ALA A 101 -8.53 5.11 2.02
C ALA A 101 -8.88 4.65 3.46
N ILE A 102 -7.95 4.88 4.39
CA ILE A 102 -8.20 4.79 5.83
C ILE A 102 -8.46 6.20 6.36
N GLU A 103 -7.57 7.13 6.03
CA GLU A 103 -7.63 8.53 6.48
C GLU A 103 -7.07 9.43 5.38
N ASP A 104 -7.96 10.17 4.72
CA ASP A 104 -7.59 11.18 3.73
C ASP A 104 -8.70 12.23 3.68
N SER A 105 -8.59 13.29 4.49
CA SER A 105 -9.58 14.37 4.55
C SER A 105 -9.56 15.30 3.33
N CYS A 106 -8.49 15.29 2.53
CA CYS A 106 -8.36 16.02 1.28
C CYS A 106 -9.23 15.40 0.19
N GLU A 107 -10.42 15.95 0.02
CA GLU A 107 -11.47 15.35 -0.80
C GLU A 107 -11.07 15.07 -2.26
N PRO A 108 -10.45 16.01 -3.02
CA PRO A 108 -10.05 15.72 -4.40
C PRO A 108 -9.08 14.54 -4.50
N ARG A 109 -8.10 14.48 -3.61
CA ARG A 109 -7.12 13.40 -3.54
C ARG A 109 -7.78 12.08 -3.15
N ARG A 110 -8.63 12.07 -2.12
CA ARG A 110 -9.36 10.88 -1.67
C ARG A 110 -10.20 10.31 -2.82
N ILE A 111 -10.92 11.15 -3.55
CA ILE A 111 -11.73 10.74 -4.70
C ILE A 111 -10.87 10.05 -5.75
N ASP A 112 -9.73 10.63 -6.10
CA ASP A 112 -8.83 10.11 -7.12
C ASP A 112 -8.06 8.85 -6.72
N MET A 113 -7.80 8.66 -5.43
CA MET A 113 -6.92 7.59 -4.95
C MET A 113 -7.68 6.42 -4.33
N ASP A 114 -8.82 6.65 -3.67
CA ASP A 114 -9.56 5.58 -3.00
C ASP A 114 -10.14 4.58 -4.01
N GLY A 115 -9.85 3.29 -3.87
CA GLY A 115 -10.23 2.25 -4.81
C GLY A 115 -9.42 2.22 -6.11
N THR A 116 -8.47 3.14 -6.31
CA THR A 116 -7.68 3.20 -7.55
C THR A 116 -6.73 2.01 -7.63
N VAL A 117 -6.70 1.38 -8.81
CA VAL A 117 -5.83 0.25 -9.11
C VAL A 117 -4.58 0.74 -9.81
N LEU A 118 -3.43 0.29 -9.30
CA LEU A 118 -2.11 0.55 -9.84
C LEU A 118 -1.58 -0.72 -10.48
N HIS A 119 -0.93 -0.58 -11.64
CA HIS A 119 -0.28 -1.68 -12.35
C HIS A 119 1.22 -1.48 -12.42
N ARG A 120 1.98 -2.51 -12.04
CA ARG A 120 3.45 -2.47 -12.00
C ARG A 120 3.99 -2.27 -13.41
N ILE A 121 4.87 -1.30 -13.56
CA ILE A 121 5.60 -1.08 -14.81
C ILE A 121 6.86 -1.94 -14.74
N LYS A 122 6.85 -3.06 -15.48
CA LYS A 122 8.04 -3.90 -15.68
C LYS A 122 8.98 -3.19 -16.66
N LYS A 123 10.28 -3.25 -16.36
CA LYS A 123 11.33 -2.81 -17.29
C LYS A 123 11.41 -3.77 -18.47
#